data_AF-A0A1W2LY00-F1
#
_entry.id   AF-A0A1W2LY00-F1
#
_cell.length_a   1.000
_cell.length_b   1.000
_cell.length_c   1.000
_cell.angle_alpha   90.00
_cell.angle_beta   90.00
_cell.angle_gamma   90.00
#
_symmetry.space_group_name_H-M   'P 1'
#
loop_
_entity.id
_entity.type
_entity.pdbx_description
1 polymer ?
#
loop_
_entity_poly.entity_id
_entity_poly.type
_entity_poly.pdbx_seq_one_letter_code
_entity_poly.pdbx_strand_id
1 'polypeptide(L)'
;MTGGYEVALASIGAASGAAKRASADVGKVDLAATLAGVATGLPGGVSGEAARLLADAWGRAVPGWARNTADYAERLDAAAVRYRADELAASRELAV
;
A
#
# COMPACT_ATOMS: atom_id res chain seq x y z
N MET A 1 -32.10 -6.66 -5.64
CA MET A 1 -31.08 -7.04 -4.64
C MET A 1 -29.79 -6.21 -4.76
N THR A 2 -29.87 -4.96 -5.23
CA THR A 2 -28.70 -4.15 -5.61
C THR A 2 -27.96 -3.47 -4.44
N GLY A 3 -28.60 -3.33 -3.27
CA GLY A 3 -28.01 -2.59 -2.14
C GLY A 3 -26.78 -3.25 -1.50
N GLY A 4 -26.74 -4.57 -1.37
CA GLY A 4 -25.62 -5.27 -0.74
C GLY A 4 -24.35 -5.28 -1.62
N TYR A 5 -24.54 -5.35 -2.93
CA TYR A 5 -23.47 -5.36 -3.91
C TYR A 5 -22.76 -4.00 -4.01
N GLU A 6 -23.51 -2.90 -4.09
CA GLU A 6 -22.94 -1.55 -4.10
C GLU A 6 -22.17 -1.24 -2.81
N VAL A 7 -22.65 -1.74 -1.67
CA VAL A 7 -21.94 -1.64 -0.38
C VAL A 7 -20.61 -2.40 -0.40
N ALA A 8 -20.57 -3.59 -1.00
CA ALA A 8 -19.34 -4.37 -1.15
C ALA A 8 -18.32 -3.64 -2.05
N LEU A 9 -18.76 -3.08 -3.18
CA LEU A 9 -17.90 -2.29 -4.07
C LEU A 9 -17.38 -1.01 -3.42
N ALA A 10 -18.22 -0.31 -2.67
CA ALA A 10 -17.80 0.88 -1.91
C ALA A 10 -16.73 0.51 -0.87
N SER A 11 -16.88 -0.63 -0.20
CA SER A 11 -15.91 -1.14 0.76
C SER A 11 -14.57 -1.51 0.11
N ILE A 12 -14.60 -2.16 -1.06
CA ILE A 12 -13.39 -2.47 -1.86
C ILE A 12 -12.68 -1.18 -2.28
N GLY A 13 -13.42 -0.19 -2.77
CA GLY A 13 -12.86 1.11 -3.15
C GLY A 13 -12.24 1.85 -1.96
N ALA A 14 -12.89 1.82 -0.80
CA ALA A 14 -12.35 2.40 0.43
C ALA A 14 -11.04 1.72 0.87
N ALA A 15 -10.99 0.38 0.81
CA ALA A 15 -9.79 -0.41 1.14
C ALA A 15 -8.63 -0.11 0.17
N SER A 16 -8.90 -0.08 -1.14
CA SER A 16 -7.92 0.32 -2.16
C SER A 16 -7.39 1.73 -1.90
N GLY A 17 -8.28 2.69 -1.66
CA GLY A 17 -7.89 4.07 -1.35
C GLY A 17 -7.04 4.18 -0.07
N ALA A 18 -7.36 3.42 0.96
CA ALA A 18 -6.56 3.36 2.18
C ALA A 18 -5.16 2.78 1.94
N ALA A 19 -5.06 1.69 1.18
CA ALA A 19 -3.78 1.09 0.81
C ALA A 19 -2.90 2.03 -0.04
N LYS A 20 -3.49 2.79 -0.99
CA LYS A 20 -2.78 3.83 -1.75
C LYS A 20 -2.24 4.94 -0.86
N ARG A 21 -3.04 5.43 0.10
CA ARG A 21 -2.56 6.45 1.05
C ARG A 21 -1.44 5.92 1.93
N ALA A 22 -1.60 4.71 2.48
CA ALA A 22 -0.59 4.10 3.35
C ALA A 22 0.74 3.87 2.62
N SER A 23 0.71 3.35 1.39
CA SER A 23 1.91 3.18 0.56
C SER A 23 2.58 4.52 0.23
N ALA A 24 1.79 5.53 -0.14
CA ALA A 24 2.31 6.86 -0.45
C ALA A 24 2.92 7.55 0.78
N ASP A 25 2.31 7.41 1.96
CA ASP A 25 2.77 8.08 3.17
C ASP A 25 4.02 7.41 3.75
N VAL A 26 4.05 6.08 3.83
CA VAL A 26 5.24 5.35 4.28
C VAL A 26 6.40 5.52 3.30
N GLY A 27 6.13 5.58 1.99
CA GLY A 27 7.16 5.84 0.97
C GLY A 27 7.86 7.20 1.12
N LYS A 28 7.25 8.17 1.81
CA LYS A 28 7.86 9.48 2.12
C LYS A 28 8.72 9.46 3.39
N VAL A 29 8.62 8.41 4.21
CA VAL A 29 9.33 8.34 5.50
C VAL A 29 10.76 7.85 5.29
N ASP A 30 11.71 8.78 5.28
CA ASP A 30 13.13 8.48 5.18
C ASP A 30 13.79 8.32 6.57
N LEU A 31 13.48 7.21 7.25
CA LEU A 31 14.17 6.86 8.50
C LEU A 31 15.64 6.50 8.27
N ALA A 32 16.01 6.08 7.05
CA ALA A 32 17.40 5.77 6.72
C ALA A 32 18.27 7.02 6.77
N ALA A 33 17.81 8.14 6.21
CA ALA A 33 18.49 9.44 6.32
C ALA A 33 18.59 9.91 7.77
N THR A 34 17.54 9.70 8.57
CA THR A 34 17.54 10.06 10.00
C THR A 34 18.65 9.30 10.76
N LEU A 35 18.79 8.01 10.48
CA LEU A 35 19.79 7.14 11.11
C LEU A 35 21.22 7.38 10.57
N ALA A 36 21.36 7.84 9.32
CA ALA A 36 22.65 8.24 8.77
C ALA A 36 23.27 9.42 9.56
N GLY A 37 22.45 10.34 10.07
CA GLY A 37 22.89 11.42 10.96
C GLY A 37 23.47 10.90 12.28
N VAL A 38 22.85 9.87 12.86
CA VAL A 38 23.33 9.22 14.09
C VAL A 38 24.67 8.51 13.87
N ALA A 39 24.82 7.77 12.77
CA ALA A 39 26.07 7.11 12.43
C ALA A 39 27.22 8.10 12.21
N THR A 40 26.93 9.26 11.62
CA THR A 40 27.92 10.33 11.40
C THR A 40 28.35 11.00 12.70
N GLY A 41 27.43 11.14 13.68
CA GLY A 41 27.72 11.75 14.98
C GLY A 41 28.47 10.82 15.96
N LEU A 42 28.45 9.51 15.72
CA LEU A 42 29.07 8.48 16.58
C LEU A 42 29.96 7.51 15.78
N PRO A 43 30.98 8.01 15.05
CA PRO A 43 31.80 7.15 14.20
C PRO A 43 32.60 6.14 15.03
N GLY A 44 32.53 4.86 14.64
CA GLY A 44 33.29 3.77 15.26
C GLY A 44 32.72 3.20 16.56
N GLY A 45 31.63 3.78 17.09
CA GLY A 45 30.90 3.22 18.23
C GLY A 45 29.93 2.12 17.80
N VAL A 46 29.64 1.16 18.70
CA VAL A 46 28.61 0.12 18.49
C VAL A 46 27.26 0.73 18.08
N SER A 47 26.92 1.90 18.62
CA SER A 47 25.71 2.64 18.27
C SER A 47 25.70 3.18 16.83
N GLY A 48 26.86 3.58 16.28
CA GLY A 48 26.96 4.04 14.90
C GLY A 48 26.79 2.91 13.89
N GLU A 49 27.36 1.73 14.19
CA GLU A 49 27.17 0.54 13.37
C GLU A 49 25.72 0.02 13.44
N ALA A 50 25.13 0.01 14.64
CA ALA A 50 23.71 -0.34 14.80
C ALA A 50 22.79 0.62 14.01
N ALA A 51 23.09 1.93 14.01
CA ALA A 51 22.34 2.91 13.24
C ALA A 51 22.46 2.67 11.73
N ARG A 52 23.66 2.33 11.23
CA ARG A 52 23.87 1.92 9.83
C ARG A 52 23.05 0.69 9.45
N LEU A 53 23.11 -0.36 10.27
CA LEU A 53 22.37 -1.61 10.01
C LEU A 53 20.86 -1.39 9.98
N LEU A 54 20.33 -0.53 10.87
CA LEU A 54 18.92 -0.16 10.89
C LEU A 54 18.53 0.68 9.66
N ALA A 55 19.37 1.64 9.25
CA ALA A 55 19.15 2.43 8.03
C ALA A 55 19.07 1.54 6.79
N ASP A 56 20.01 0.60 6.66
CA ASP A 56 20.06 -0.38 5.57
C ASP A 56 18.84 -1.31 5.58
N ALA A 57 18.40 -1.76 6.75
CA ALA A 57 17.22 -2.59 6.89
C ALA A 57 15.95 -1.84 6.46
N TRP A 58 15.79 -0.58 6.89
CA TRP A 58 14.67 0.27 6.50
C TRP A 58 14.66 0.54 4.98
N GLY A 59 15.82 0.91 4.42
CA GLY A 59 15.98 1.21 2.99
C GLY A 59 15.64 0.02 2.09
N ARG A 60 15.80 -1.22 2.56
CA ARG A 60 15.37 -2.43 1.85
C ARG A 60 13.89 -2.75 2.08
N ALA A 61 13.39 -2.59 3.29
CA ALA A 61 12.04 -3.02 3.67
C ALA A 61 10.95 -2.11 3.10
N VAL A 62 11.11 -0.79 3.22
CA VAL A 62 10.05 0.17 2.88
C VAL A 62 9.67 0.16 1.40
N PRO A 63 10.61 0.20 0.44
CA PRO A 63 10.23 0.19 -0.98
C PRO A 63 9.45 -1.07 -1.36
N GLY A 64 9.83 -2.23 -0.80
CA GLY A 64 9.12 -3.50 -1.02
C GLY A 64 7.72 -3.48 -0.43
N TRP A 65 7.58 -3.03 0.82
CA TRP A 65 6.28 -2.90 1.48
C TRP A 65 5.35 -1.91 0.75
N ALA A 66 5.87 -0.75 0.35
CA ALA A 66 5.10 0.28 -0.34
C ALA A 66 4.62 -0.22 -1.70
N ARG A 67 5.49 -0.90 -2.47
CA ARG A 67 5.12 -1.53 -3.74
C ARG A 67 4.05 -2.60 -3.56
N ASN A 68 4.26 -3.55 -2.65
CA ASN A 68 3.30 -4.64 -2.42
C ASN A 68 1.91 -4.10 -2.02
N THR A 69 1.89 -3.02 -1.23
CA THR A 69 0.65 -2.37 -0.79
C THR A 69 -0.04 -1.62 -1.94
N ALA A 70 0.73 -0.96 -2.82
CA ALA A 70 0.20 -0.35 -4.03
C ALA A 70 -0.38 -1.40 -4.98
N ASP A 71 0.35 -2.49 -5.23
CA ASP A 71 -0.09 -3.62 -6.06
C ASP A 71 -1.38 -4.25 -5.51
N TYR A 72 -1.49 -4.38 -4.18
CA TYR A 72 -2.72 -4.85 -3.54
C TYR A 72 -3.91 -3.90 -3.81
N ALA A 73 -3.70 -2.59 -3.73
CA ALA A 73 -4.73 -1.61 -4.05
C ALA A 73 -5.17 -1.68 -5.52
N GLU A 74 -4.22 -1.82 -6.46
CA GLU A 74 -4.53 -1.99 -7.88
C GLU A 74 -5.35 -3.25 -8.16
N ARG A 75 -5.04 -4.35 -7.48
CA ARG A 75 -5.82 -5.60 -7.58
C ARG A 75 -7.25 -5.42 -7.07
N LEU A 76 -7.44 -4.67 -5.97
CA LEU A 76 -8.77 -4.34 -5.45
C LEU A 76 -9.57 -3.49 -6.45
N ASP A 77 -8.95 -2.47 -7.06
CA ASP A 77 -9.59 -1.65 -8.08
C ASP A 77 -10.00 -2.50 -9.30
N ALA A 78 -9.09 -3.36 -9.78
CA ALA A 78 -9.36 -4.25 -10.90
C ALA A 78 -10.51 -5.22 -10.61
N ALA A 79 -10.57 -5.75 -9.38
CA ALA A 79 -11.69 -6.58 -8.93
C ALA A 79 -13.01 -5.80 -8.94
N ALA A 80 -13.02 -4.58 -8.40
CA ALA A 80 -14.21 -3.74 -8.38
C ALA A 80 -14.72 -3.39 -9.79
N VAL A 81 -13.82 -3.13 -10.75
CA VAL A 81 -14.19 -2.88 -12.15
C VAL A 81 -14.80 -4.12 -12.79
N ARG A 82 -14.20 -5.29 -12.60
CA ARG A 82 -14.73 -6.57 -13.13
C ARG A 82 -16.10 -6.87 -12.57
N TYR A 83 -16.25 -6.79 -11.26
CA TYR A 83 -17.54 -7.02 -10.62
C TYR A 83 -18.63 -6.09 -11.19
N ARG A 84 -18.34 -4.80 -11.42
CA ARG A 84 -19.30 -3.85 -12.04
C ARG A 84 -19.71 -4.27 -13.44
N ALA A 85 -18.75 -4.69 -14.26
CA ALA A 85 -19.02 -5.15 -15.62
C ALA A 85 -19.89 -6.41 -15.62
N ASP A 86 -19.60 -7.37 -14.75
CA ASP A 86 -20.32 -8.63 -14.64
C ASP A 86 -21.77 -8.41 -14.17
N GLU A 87 -21.99 -7.53 -13.18
CA GLU A 87 -23.34 -7.21 -12.70
C GLU A 87 -24.19 -6.47 -13.76
N LEU A 88 -23.56 -5.56 -14.53
CA LEU A 88 -24.21 -4.88 -15.65
C LEU A 88 -24.60 -5.87 -16.76
N ALA A 89 -23.76 -6.88 -17.03
CA ALA A 89 -24.07 -7.93 -17.99
C ALA A 89 -25.24 -8.79 -17.53
N ALA A 90 -25.19 -9.29 -16.29
CA ALA A 90 -26.28 -10.09 -15.70
C ALA A 90 -27.61 -9.33 -15.66
N SER A 91 -27.58 -8.04 -15.32
CA SER A 91 -28.78 -7.19 -15.32
C SER A 91 -29.39 -7.02 -16.71
N ARG A 92 -28.59 -7.05 -17.78
CA ARG A 92 -29.09 -6.99 -19.18
C ARG A 92 -29.70 -8.31 -19.62
N GLU A 93 -29.12 -9.44 -19.20
CA GLU A 93 -29.64 -10.77 -19.50
C GLU A 93 -30.98 -11.05 -18.81
N LEU A 94 -31.16 -10.55 -17.58
CA LEU A 94 -32.40 -10.68 -16.82
C LEU A 94 -33.52 -9.72 -17.26
N ALA A 95 -33.21 -8.71 -18.07
CA ALA A 95 -34.16 -7.73 -18.58
C ALA A 95 -34.84 -8.16 -19.90
N VAL A 96 -34.57 -9.38 -20.36
CA VAL A 96 -35.17 -10.04 -21.54
C VAL A 96 -36.15 -11.11 -21.07
#